data_AF-A0A968XDP1-F1
#
_entry.id   AF-A0A968XDP1-F1
#
_cell.length_a   1.000
_cell.length_b   1.000
_cell.length_c   1.000
_cell.angle_alpha   90.00
_cell.angle_beta   90.00
_cell.angle_gamma   90.00
#
_symmetry.space_group_name_H-M   'P 1'
#
loop_
_entity.id
_entity.type
_entity.pdbx_description
1 polymer ?
#
loop_
_entity_poly.entity_id
_entity_poly.type
_entity_poly.pdbx_seq_one_letter_code
_entity_poly.pdbx_strand_id
1 'polypeptide(L)' 'MAVQELMPMLRELSRSQKLEVIQFLARELTVEEEMPLKQGHVYQIHTPFHSAEAAMKLATLLQEDG' A
#
# COMPACT_ATOMS: atom_id res chain seq x y z
N MET A 1 -10.37 -6.89 21.45
CA MET A 1 -9.13 -6.56 22.19
C MET A 1 -8.60 -5.25 21.66
N ALA A 2 -8.18 -4.36 22.53
CA ALA A 2 -7.60 -3.10 22.12
C ALA A 2 -6.12 -3.29 21.76
N VAL A 3 -5.61 -2.59 20.75
CA VAL A 3 -4.20 -2.69 20.32
C VAL A 3 -3.24 -2.42 21.49
N GLN A 4 -3.64 -1.53 22.40
CA GLN A 4 -2.87 -1.17 23.60
C GLN A 4 -2.63 -2.37 24.55
N GLU A 5 -3.50 -3.37 24.53
CA GLU A 5 -3.39 -4.58 25.36
C GLU A 5 -2.41 -5.62 24.76
N LEU A 6 -2.18 -5.57 23.44
CA LEU A 6 -1.26 -6.46 22.72
C LEU A 6 0.20 -5.99 22.78
N MET A 7 0.43 -4.68 22.87
CA MET A 7 1.78 -4.09 22.85
C MET A 7 2.71 -4.60 23.97
N PRO A 8 2.26 -4.79 25.22
CA PRO A 8 3.09 -5.37 26.27
C PRO A 8 3.53 -6.81 25.94
N MET A 9 2.61 -7.64 25.44
CA MET A 9 2.91 -9.03 25.09
C MET A 9 3.92 -9.13 23.94
N LEU A 10 3.80 -8.27 22.93
CA LEU A 10 4.76 -8.20 21.83
C LEU A 10 6.17 -7.78 22.28
N ARG A 11 6.29 -7.02 23.38
CA ARG A 11 7.59 -6.61 23.92
C ARG A 11 8.34 -7.77 24.59
N GLU A 12 7.62 -8.67 25.25
CA GLU A 12 8.18 -9.84 25.96
C GLU A 12 8.72 -10.92 25.01
N LEU A 13 8.29 -10.91 23.74
CA LEU A 13 8.78 -11.84 22.73
C LEU A 13 10.29 -11.70 22.46
N SER A 14 10.93 -12.83 22.20
CA SER A 14 12.29 -12.87 21.69
C SER A 14 12.39 -12.30 20.27
N ARG A 15 13.60 -11.98 19.81
CA ARG A 15 13.82 -11.39 18.47
C ARG A 15 13.26 -12.26 17.33
N SER A 16 13.40 -13.59 17.43
CA SER A 16 12.88 -14.52 16.42
C SER A 16 11.36 -14.53 16.39
N GLN A 17 10.71 -14.57 17.56
CA GLN A 17 9.26 -14.54 17.68
C GLN A 17 8.67 -13.22 17.19
N LYS A 18 9.35 -12.09 17.43
CA LYS A 18 8.95 -10.79 16.86
C LYS A 18 8.98 -10.81 15.34
N LEU A 19 10.01 -11.39 14.73
CA LEU A 19 10.10 -11.54 13.28
C LEU A 19 9.00 -12.44 12.70
N GLU A 20 8.63 -13.49 13.41
CA GLU A 20 7.54 -14.39 13.03
C GLU A 20 6.19 -13.66 13.05
N VAL A 21 5.90 -12.90 14.12
CA VAL A 21 4.68 -12.10 14.22
C VAL A 21 4.61 -11.02 13.13
N ILE A 22 5.72 -10.35 12.81
CA ILE A 22 5.77 -9.38 11.71
C ILE A 22 5.43 -10.03 10.38
N GLN A 23 6.00 -11.21 10.09
CA GLN A 23 5.71 -11.94 8.84
C GLN A 23 4.26 -12.41 8.77
N PHE A 24 3.71 -12.87 9.89
CA PHE A 24 2.30 -13.25 10.00
C PHE A 24 1.39 -12.06 9.68
N LEU A 25 1.58 -10.93 10.37
CA LEU A 25 0.77 -9.72 10.18
C LEU A 25 0.92 -9.13 8.78
N ALA A 26 2.14 -9.09 8.24
CA ALA A 26 2.39 -8.63 6.87
C ALA A 26 1.64 -9.51 5.85
N ARG A 27 1.59 -10.82 6.06
CA ARG A 27 0.84 -11.74 5.20
C ARG A 27 -0.67 -11.50 5.30
N GLU A 28 -1.20 -11.30 6.50
CA GLU A 28 -2.64 -11.00 6.67
C GLU A 28 -3.02 -9.69 5.97
N LEU A 29 -2.21 -8.64 6.13
CA LEU A 29 -2.44 -7.36 5.45
C LEU A 29 -2.45 -7.51 3.92
N THR A 30 -1.55 -8.31 3.35
CA THR A 30 -1.56 -8.55 1.89
C THR A 30 -2.78 -9.34 1.40
N VAL A 31 -3.42 -10.11 2.27
CA VAL A 31 -4.65 -10.85 1.95
C VAL A 31 -5.87 -9.94 2.08
N GLU A 32 -5.89 -9.06 3.08
CA GLU A 32 -6.99 -8.11 3.32
C GLU A 32 -7.00 -6.94 2.32
N GLU A 33 -5.86 -6.52 1.77
CA GLU A 33 -5.77 -5.38 0.85
C GLU A 33 -6.22 -5.67 -0.60
N GLU A 34 -6.64 -6.89 -0.96
CA GLU A 34 -7.07 -7.29 -2.32
C GLU A 34 -6.38 -6.52 -3.48
N MET A 35 -5.05 -6.48 -3.47
CA MET A 35 -4.29 -6.38 -4.73
C MET A 35 -3.32 -7.56 -4.86
N PRO A 36 -3.80 -8.81 -4.91
CA PRO A 36 -2.98 -9.89 -5.42
C PRO A 36 -2.71 -9.57 -6.89
N LEU A 37 -1.49 -9.12 -7.19
CA LEU A 37 -0.99 -9.04 -8.55
C LEU A 37 -0.97 -10.46 -9.12
N LYS A 38 -2.03 -10.84 -9.81
CA LYS A 38 -2.21 -12.14 -10.46
C LYS A 38 -1.26 -12.21 -11.64
N GLN A 39 -0.53 -13.32 -11.73
CA GLN A 39 0.33 -13.57 -12.89
C GLN A 39 -0.52 -13.53 -14.18
N GLY A 40 -0.03 -12.80 -15.19
CA GLY A 40 -0.70 -12.63 -16.48
C GLY A 40 -1.77 -11.53 -16.53
N HIS A 41 -1.99 -10.77 -15.44
CA HIS A 41 -2.90 -9.62 -15.47
C HIS A 41 -2.16 -8.32 -15.76
N VAL A 42 -2.76 -7.48 -16.63
CA VAL A 42 -2.26 -6.13 -16.92
C VAL A 42 -2.92 -5.17 -15.94
N TYR A 43 -2.11 -4.57 -15.07
CA TYR A 43 -2.54 -3.57 -14.10
C TYR A 43 -2.37 -2.18 -14.71
N GLN A 44 -3.40 -1.34 -14.63
CA GLN A 44 -3.29 0.05 -15.08
C GLN A 44 -2.36 0.80 -14.12
N ILE A 45 -1.18 1.15 -14.62
CA ILE A 45 -0.27 2.01 -13.88
C ILE A 45 -0.85 3.42 -13.97
N HIS A 46 -1.38 3.93 -12.86
CA HIS A 46 -1.73 5.34 -12.74
C HIS A 46 -0.45 6.16 -12.61
N THR A 47 0.31 6.25 -13.70
CA THR A 47 1.35 7.27 -13.81
C THR A 47 0.66 8.63 -13.95
N PRO A 48 1.31 9.74 -13.55
CA PRO A 48 0.80 11.09 -13.79
C PRO A 48 0.47 11.36 -15.27
N PHE A 49 0.99 10.55 -16.19
CA PHE A 49 0.70 10.64 -17.63
C PHE A 49 -0.58 9.91 -18.06
N HIS A 50 -1.23 9.12 -17.18
CA HIS A 50 -2.41 8.31 -17.51
C HIS A 50 -3.66 8.68 -16.68
N SER A 51 -3.58 9.76 -15.91
CA SER A 51 -4.75 10.37 -15.28
C SER A 51 -5.39 11.38 -16.25
N ALA A 52 -6.67 11.20 -16.56
CA ALA A 52 -7.44 12.19 -17.34
C ALA A 52 -7.41 13.58 -16.67
N GLU A 53 -7.37 13.62 -15.34
CA GLU A 53 -7.24 14.84 -14.55
C GLU A 53 -5.88 15.50 -14.74
N ALA A 54 -4.80 14.72 -14.83
CA ALA A 54 -3.46 15.25 -15.07
C ALA A 54 -3.30 15.79 -16.51
N ALA A 55 -3.91 15.13 -17.49
CA ALA A 55 -3.96 15.63 -18.87
C ALA A 55 -4.73 16.96 -18.97
N MET A 56 -5.87 17.08 -18.29
CA MET A 56 -6.61 18.34 -18.18
C MET A 56 -5.77 19.43 -17.51
N LYS A 57 -5.11 19.12 -16.40
CA LYS A 57 -4.30 20.09 -15.66
C LYS A 57 -3.10 20.60 -16.47
N LEU A 58 -2.45 19.73 -17.24
CA LEU A 58 -1.39 20.11 -18.18
C LEU A 58 -1.92 21.03 -19.28
N ALA A 59 -3.09 20.73 -19.85
CA ALA A 59 -3.70 21.54 -20.90
C ALA A 59 -4.04 22.96 -20.42
N THR A 60 -4.53 23.10 -19.17
CA THR A 60 -4.80 24.40 -18.56
C THR A 60 -3.52 25.22 -18.38
N LEU A 61 -2.45 24.62 -17.84
CA LEU A 61 -1.18 25.32 -17.64
C LEU A 61 -0.55 25.80 -18.96
N LEU A 62 -0.64 24.99 -20.03
CA LEU A 62 -0.15 25.38 -21.35
C LEU A 62 -0.93 26.53 -22.01
N GLN A 63 -2.21 26.71 -21.64
CA GLN A 63 -3.00 27.87 -22.09
C GLN A 63 -2.67 29.14 -21.31
N GLU A 64 -2.21 29.03 -20.07
CA GLU A 64 -1.81 30.16 -19.24
C GLU A 64 -0.42 30.71 -19.63
N ASP A 65 0.44 29.86 -20.19
CA ASP A 65 1.79 30.22 -20.66
C ASP A 65 1.84 30.81 -22.09
N GLY A 66 0.70 30.93 -22.79
CA GLY A 66 0.58 31.46 -24.16
C GLY A 66 -0.09 32.83 -24.22
#